data_AF-A0A401X712-F1
#
_entry.id   AF-A0A401X712-F1
#
_cell.length_a   1.000
_cell.length_b   1.000
_cell.length_c   1.000
_cell.angle_alpha   90.00
_cell.angle_beta   90.00
_cell.angle_gamma   90.00
#
_symmetry.space_group_name_H-M   'P 1'
#
loop_
_entity.id
_entity.type
_entity.pdbx_description
1 polymer ?
#
loop_
_entity_poly.entity_id
_entity_poly.type
_entity_poly.pdbx_seq_one_letter_code
_entity_poly.pdbx_strand_id
1 'polypeptide(L)'
;MSEVSMVTNILLPQRLDTAAADKLKADIDEAFKSGLKINLDACQVEYVGGLCLQVLMASRSPVVSPTGKAVRAFSLFGAEVGPDGVLKTAVEEV
;
A
#
# COMPACT_ATOMS: atom_id res chain seq x y z
N MET A 1 -4.02 30.39 3.50
CA MET A 1 -4.83 29.53 2.60
C MET A 1 -4.66 28.12 3.12
N SER A 2 -5.68 27.58 3.79
CA SER A 2 -5.61 26.23 4.35
C SER A 2 -5.74 25.22 3.21
N GLU A 3 -4.64 24.60 2.82
CA GLU A 3 -4.66 23.47 1.89
C GLU A 3 -5.42 22.32 2.56
N VAL A 4 -6.69 22.17 2.21
CA VAL A 4 -7.43 20.95 2.47
C VAL A 4 -6.81 19.91 1.52
N SER A 5 -5.75 19.22 1.97
CA SER A 5 -5.27 18.04 1.24
C SER A 5 -6.40 17.03 1.22
N MET A 6 -7.13 16.95 0.11
CA MET A 6 -8.13 15.91 -0.10
C MET A 6 -7.42 14.55 -0.05
N VAL A 7 -7.91 13.68 0.83
CA VAL A 7 -7.40 12.32 0.99
C VAL A 7 -8.31 11.39 0.19
N THR A 8 -7.74 10.57 -0.67
CA THR A 8 -8.43 9.51 -1.39
C THR A 8 -8.04 8.15 -0.84
N ASN A 9 -9.00 7.24 -0.72
CA ASN A 9 -8.76 5.88 -0.30
C ASN A 9 -8.82 4.97 -1.53
N ILE A 10 -7.69 4.35 -1.87
CA ILE A 10 -7.63 3.31 -2.91
C ILE A 10 -7.86 1.97 -2.23
N LEU A 11 -8.98 1.33 -2.57
CA LEU A 11 -9.31 0.00 -2.08
C LEU A 11 -8.43 -1.03 -2.78
N LEU A 12 -7.57 -1.71 -2.01
CA LEU A 12 -6.72 -2.75 -2.54
C LEU A 12 -7.55 -4.02 -2.82
N PRO A 13 -7.34 -4.69 -3.97
CA PRO A 13 -8.03 -5.91 -4.29
C PRO A 13 -7.60 -7.05 -3.36
N GLN A 14 -8.46 -8.08 -3.24
CA GLN A 14 -8.18 -9.26 -2.42
C GLN A 14 -6.87 -9.97 -2.79
N ARG A 15 -6.51 -9.95 -4.08
CA ARG A 15 -5.30 -10.56 -4.63
C ARG A 15 -4.46 -9.52 -5.34
N LEU A 16 -3.28 -9.26 -4.81
CA LEU A 16 -2.28 -8.36 -5.35
C LEU A 16 -1.11 -9.16 -5.95
N ASP A 17 -1.35 -9.87 -7.05
CA ASP A 17 -0.31 -10.61 -7.78
C ASP A 17 0.28 -9.78 -8.94
N THR A 18 1.20 -10.36 -9.71
CA THR A 18 1.88 -9.67 -10.83
C THR A 18 0.89 -9.07 -11.84
N ALA A 19 -0.29 -9.67 -12.05
CA ALA A 19 -1.28 -9.15 -13.00
C ALA A 19 -1.97 -7.87 -12.50
N ALA A 20 -2.02 -7.65 -11.18
CA ALA A 20 -2.58 -6.44 -10.58
C ALA A 20 -1.59 -5.27 -10.53
N ALA A 21 -0.28 -5.51 -10.75
CA ALA A 21 0.77 -4.53 -10.49
C ALA A 21 0.67 -3.28 -11.38
N ASP A 22 0.45 -3.45 -12.69
CA ASP A 22 0.38 -2.32 -13.62
C ASP A 22 -0.82 -1.41 -13.31
N LYS A 23 -1.97 -2.01 -13.01
CA LYS A 23 -3.17 -1.27 -12.63
C LYS A 23 -3.00 -0.54 -11.30
N LEU A 24 -2.48 -1.23 -10.28
CA LEU A 24 -2.21 -0.61 -8.97
C LEU A 24 -1.30 0.61 -9.10
N LYS A 25 -0.22 0.48 -9.89
CA LYS A 25 0.70 1.59 -10.15
C LYS A 25 -0.02 2.75 -10.84
N ALA A 26 -0.83 2.47 -11.86
CA ALA A 26 -1.59 3.50 -12.58
C ALA A 26 -2.57 4.26 -11.67
N ASP A 27 -3.32 3.53 -10.83
CA ASP A 27 -4.29 4.12 -9.89
C ASP A 27 -3.59 5.06 -8.88
N ILE A 28 -2.42 4.65 -8.36
CA ILE A 28 -1.59 5.46 -7.47
C ILE A 28 -1.02 6.70 -8.19
N ASP A 29 -0.47 6.52 -9.40
CA ASP A 29 0.11 7.61 -10.19
C ASP A 29 -0.96 8.65 -10.58
N GLU A 30 -2.17 8.23 -10.90
CA GLU A 30 -3.30 9.12 -11.22
C GLU A 30 -3.70 9.97 -10.00
N ALA A 31 -3.79 9.34 -8.82
CA ALA A 31 -4.10 10.05 -7.60
C ALA A 31 -3.01 11.06 -7.21
N PHE A 32 -1.72 10.72 -7.39
CA PHE A 32 -0.62 11.66 -7.19
C PHE A 32 -0.65 12.84 -8.18
N LYS A 33 -0.92 12.59 -9.47
CA LYS A 33 -1.07 13.66 -10.47
C LYS A 33 -2.22 14.62 -10.15
N SER A 34 -3.25 14.12 -9.48
CA SER A 34 -4.40 14.89 -9.02
C SER A 34 -4.10 15.72 -7.75
N GLY A 35 -2.90 15.62 -7.19
CA GLY A 35 -2.50 16.33 -5.96
C GLY A 35 -3.17 15.79 -4.69
N LEU A 36 -3.75 14.59 -4.75
CA LEU A 36 -4.44 13.98 -3.63
C LEU A 36 -3.44 13.25 -2.72
N LYS A 37 -3.72 13.25 -1.41
CA LYS A 37 -3.07 12.30 -0.49
C LYS A 37 -3.76 10.95 -0.62
N ILE A 38 -2.98 9.87 -0.59
CA ILE A 38 -3.50 8.52 -0.83
C ILE A 38 -3.41 7.71 0.46
N ASN A 39 -4.49 7.03 0.83
CA ASN A 39 -4.44 5.89 1.73
C ASN A 39 -4.75 4.61 0.93
N LEU A 40 -4.05 3.53 1.26
CA LEU A 40 -4.20 2.23 0.65
C LEU A 40 -5.00 1.34 1.60
N ASP A 41 -6.29 1.13 1.32
CA ASP A 41 -7.17 0.33 2.18
C ASP A 41 -6.93 -1.16 1.92
N ALA A 42 -6.35 -1.84 2.91
CA ALA A 42 -5.99 -3.26 2.85
C ALA A 42 -7.02 -4.19 3.49
N CYS A 43 -8.27 -3.75 3.70
CA CYS A 43 -9.28 -4.55 4.40
C CYS A 43 -9.66 -5.84 3.67
N GLN A 44 -9.48 -5.92 2.36
CA GLN A 44 -9.80 -7.11 1.56
C GLN A 44 -8.59 -7.97 1.23
N VAL A 45 -7.36 -7.47 1.47
CA VAL A 45 -6.14 -8.13 1.00
C VAL A 45 -5.93 -9.47 1.72
N GLU A 46 -5.78 -10.53 0.93
CA GLU A 46 -5.48 -11.87 1.41
C GLU A 46 -4.19 -12.45 0.82
N TYR A 47 -3.76 -11.94 -0.33
CA TYR A 47 -2.54 -12.36 -1.01
C TYR A 47 -1.82 -11.16 -1.60
N VAL A 48 -0.49 -11.15 -1.49
CA VAL A 48 0.39 -10.15 -2.07
C VAL A 48 1.55 -10.86 -2.75
N GLY A 49 1.87 -10.47 -3.97
CA GLY A 49 3.08 -10.85 -4.69
C GLY A 49 4.16 -9.78 -4.58
N GLY A 50 5.42 -10.16 -4.73
CA GLY A 50 6.57 -9.27 -4.52
C GLY A 50 6.54 -7.98 -5.34
N LEU A 51 6.08 -8.02 -6.61
CA LEU A 51 6.01 -6.82 -7.44
C LEU A 51 4.96 -5.82 -6.94
N CYS A 52 3.77 -6.28 -6.58
CA CYS A 52 2.76 -5.42 -5.98
C CYS A 52 3.24 -4.85 -4.65
N LEU A 53 3.92 -5.65 -3.82
CA LEU A 53 4.53 -5.15 -2.59
C LEU A 53 5.53 -4.02 -2.85
N GLN A 54 6.41 -4.17 -3.85
CA GLN A 54 7.34 -3.12 -4.25
C GLN A 54 6.63 -1.83 -4.66
N VAL A 55 5.52 -1.94 -5.42
CA VAL A 55 4.70 -0.77 -5.79
C VAL A 55 4.11 -0.09 -4.55
N LEU A 56 3.52 -0.87 -3.62
CA LEU A 56 2.96 -0.34 -2.38
C LEU A 56 4.04 0.39 -1.56
N MET A 57 5.23 -0.21 -1.39
CA MET A 57 6.34 0.40 -0.64
C MET A 57 6.91 1.65 -1.33
N ALA A 58 7.06 1.60 -2.66
CA ALA A 58 7.56 2.73 -3.43
C ALA A 58 6.63 3.94 -3.38
N SER A 59 5.32 3.72 -3.26
CA SER A 59 4.33 4.81 -3.14
C SER A 59 4.47 5.61 -1.85
N ARG A 60 5.07 5.03 -0.79
CA ARG A 60 5.13 5.61 0.57
C ARG A 60 3.78 6.08 1.11
N SER A 61 2.68 5.56 0.56
CA SER A 61 1.33 5.90 1.00
C SER A 61 0.95 5.06 2.22
N PRO A 62 0.26 5.63 3.22
CA PRO A 62 -0.21 4.88 4.37
C PRO A 62 -1.13 3.74 3.98
N VAL A 63 -0.87 2.54 4.49
CA VAL A 63 -1.78 1.40 4.47
C VAL A 63 -2.73 1.51 5.66
N VAL A 64 -4.02 1.46 5.39
CA VAL A 64 -5.08 1.57 6.39
C VAL A 64 -5.92 0.30 6.43
N SER A 65 -6.57 0.06 7.57
CA SER A 65 -7.46 -1.08 7.80
C SER A 65 -6.88 -2.47 7.44
N PRO A 66 -5.59 -2.78 7.67
CA PRO A 66 -5.06 -4.09 7.30
C PRO A 66 -5.67 -5.18 8.20
N THR A 67 -6.21 -6.22 7.58
CA THR A 67 -6.64 -7.42 8.32
C THR A 67 -5.44 -8.23 8.78
N GLY A 68 -5.64 -9.16 9.71
CA GLY A 68 -4.58 -10.12 10.09
C GLY A 68 -4.08 -10.96 8.90
N LYS A 69 -4.89 -11.16 7.85
CA LYS A 69 -4.43 -11.82 6.61
C LYS A 69 -3.52 -10.89 5.79
N ALA A 70 -3.89 -9.63 5.63
CA ALA A 70 -3.07 -8.63 4.94
C ALA A 70 -1.71 -8.45 5.63
N VAL A 71 -1.70 -8.27 6.95
CA VAL A 71 -0.46 -8.15 7.75
C VAL A 71 0.44 -9.37 7.52
N ARG A 72 -0.10 -10.59 7.65
CA ARG A 72 0.66 -11.82 7.38
C ARG A 72 1.20 -11.87 5.95
N ALA A 73 0.39 -11.48 4.95
CA ALA A 73 0.81 -11.46 3.56
C ALA A 73 2.01 -10.53 3.32
N PHE A 74 2.04 -9.35 3.95
CA PHE A 74 3.20 -8.45 3.91
C PHE A 74 4.43 -9.07 4.60
N SER A 75 4.24 -9.65 5.79
CA SER A 75 5.34 -10.24 6.57
C SER A 75 6.03 -11.44 5.91
N LEU A 76 5.34 -12.18 5.03
CA LEU A 76 5.96 -13.25 4.24
C LEU A 76 7.11 -12.76 3.35
N PHE A 77 7.13 -11.47 3.03
CA PHE A 77 8.20 -10.82 2.26
C PHE A 77 9.11 -9.97 3.15
N GLY A 78 9.04 -10.12 4.47
CA GLY A 78 9.78 -9.30 5.41
C GLY A 78 9.36 -7.83 5.39
N ALA A 79 8.09 -7.55 5.09
CA ALA A 79 7.54 -6.20 5.17
C ALA A 79 6.55 -6.05 6.33
N GLU A 80 6.55 -4.88 6.96
CA GLU A 80 5.65 -4.53 8.05
C GLU A 80 5.07 -3.12 7.87
N VAL A 81 3.88 -2.91 8.45
CA VAL A 81 3.23 -1.60 8.46
C VAL A 81 3.78 -0.80 9.64
N GLY A 82 4.51 0.26 9.35
CA GLY A 82 5.08 1.15 10.37
C GLY A 82 4.00 1.91 11.16
N PRO A 83 4.38 2.60 12.26
CA PRO A 83 3.45 3.40 13.06
C PRO A 83 2.83 4.58 12.29
N ASP A 84 3.48 5.01 11.21
CA ASP A 84 3.00 6.00 10.23
C ASP A 84 2.08 5.40 9.15
N GLY A 85 1.78 4.10 9.23
CA GLY A 85 1.01 3.35 8.23
C GLY A 85 1.82 2.97 6.99
N VAL A 86 3.06 3.41 6.85
CA VAL A 86 3.86 3.14 5.63
C VAL A 86 4.51 1.76 5.72
N LEU A 87 4.41 0.99 4.62
CA LEU A 87 5.09 -0.31 4.52
C LEU A 87 6.61 -0.14 4.43
N LYS A 88 7.33 -0.88 5.27
CA LYS A 88 8.80 -0.87 5.37
C LYS A 88 9.33 -2.29 5.42
N THR A 89 10.58 -2.48 5.00
CA THR A 89 11.27 -3.76 5.20
C THR A 89 11.58 -3.93 6.68
N ALA A 90 11.15 -5.04 7.26
CA ALA A 90 11.57 -5.53 8.56
C ALA A 90 12.97 -6.17 8.41
N VAL A 91 13.99 -5.33 8.16
CA VAL A 91 15.38 -5.72 8.33
C VAL A 91 15.85 -5.14 9.65
N GLU A 92 16.22 -6.02 10.58
CA GLU A 92 17.02 -5.65 11.75
C GLU A 92 18.36 -5.11 11.21
N GLU A 93 18.72 -3.87 11.56
CA GLU A 93 20.07 -3.38 11.31
C GLU A 93 21.03 -4.24 12.13
N VAL A 94 21.80 -5.10 11.44
CA VAL A 94 22.91 -5.89 12.03
C VAL A 94 24.15 -5.01 12.11
#